data_AF-A0A1E4ZZZ9-F1
#
_entry.id   AF-A0A1E4ZZZ9-F1
#
_cell.length_a   1.000
_cell.length_b   1.000
_cell.length_c   1.000
_cell.angle_alpha   90.00
_cell.angle_beta   90.00
_cell.angle_gamma   90.00
#
_symmetry.space_group_name_H-M   'P 1'
#
loop_
_entity.id
_entity.type
_entity.pdbx_description
1 polymer ?
#
loop_
_entity_poly.entity_id
_entity_poly.type
_entity_poly.pdbx_seq_one_letter_code
_entity_poly.pdbx_strand_id
1 'polypeptide(L)'
;MKKLLLVTSSIAVSFSLLMGSGTALSGGYNHHQPCKHLPSHGMLRNILKRAISPTTNGQIVNGGFELNMWATVVSKDGTVCAVARSGDKINDQWLGSRVISAQKANTAVAFSLNSGVGGLALSTANLFTAVQPGNSLFGLQLSNPVDPSVAYRGNSSRFGKRNDPMVGRRIGGVNVFGGGLALYNEGGRLVGAVGVSGDSSCADHNIAWRVRDGLGLDNVMAGVGAPGDNIIFDLTNGFGHAECGAGVQAANDDVIANCPLNDGASGGCIAP
;
A
#
# COMPACT_ATOMS: atom_id res chain seq x y z
N MET A 1 75.96 -10.50 -53.02
CA MET A 1 75.05 -10.51 -51.86
C MET A 1 75.56 -9.50 -50.84
N LYS A 2 75.05 -8.26 -50.84
CA LYS A 2 75.40 -7.22 -49.86
C LYS A 2 74.09 -6.69 -49.27
N LYS A 3 73.88 -6.94 -47.98
CA LYS A 3 72.69 -6.51 -47.22
C LYS A 3 72.90 -5.06 -46.75
N LEU A 4 71.91 -4.24 -47.03
CA LEU A 4 71.78 -2.85 -46.62
C LEU A 4 71.09 -2.81 -45.25
N LEU A 5 71.76 -2.27 -44.23
CA LEU A 5 71.18 -2.04 -42.89
C LEU A 5 71.09 -0.52 -42.68
N LEU A 6 69.86 0.01 -42.75
CA LEU A 6 69.52 1.38 -42.36
C LEU A 6 69.42 1.45 -40.83
N VAL A 7 70.13 2.42 -40.25
CA VAL A 7 69.98 2.86 -38.86
C VAL A 7 69.06 4.08 -38.87
N THR A 8 67.89 4.00 -38.24
CA THR A 8 67.00 5.15 -38.04
C THR A 8 66.80 5.41 -36.54
N SER A 9 67.08 6.66 -36.19
CA SER A 9 67.07 7.25 -34.85
C SER A 9 65.63 7.40 -34.33
N SER A 10 65.37 7.05 -33.06
CA SER A 10 64.08 7.29 -32.41
C SER A 10 64.20 8.42 -31.39
N ILE A 11 63.42 9.49 -31.63
CA ILE A 11 63.28 10.67 -30.78
C ILE A 11 62.25 10.36 -29.70
N ALA A 12 62.62 10.51 -28.42
CA ALA A 12 61.71 10.38 -27.29
C ALA A 12 60.99 11.72 -27.02
N VAL A 13 59.68 11.77 -27.26
CA VAL A 13 58.81 12.90 -26.90
C VAL A 13 58.19 12.61 -25.53
N SER A 14 58.53 13.41 -24.54
CA SER A 14 57.97 13.32 -23.18
C SER A 14 56.62 14.05 -23.13
N PHE A 15 55.54 13.32 -22.90
CA PHE A 15 54.19 13.87 -22.75
C PHE A 15 53.92 14.08 -21.25
N SER A 16 54.03 15.33 -20.79
CA SER A 16 53.71 15.69 -19.39
C SER A 16 52.20 15.75 -19.21
N LEU A 17 51.64 14.76 -18.51
CA LEU A 17 50.23 14.66 -18.18
C LEU A 17 49.91 15.60 -16.99
N LEU A 18 49.27 16.74 -17.25
CA LEU A 18 48.71 17.59 -16.19
C LEU A 18 47.48 16.90 -15.58
N MET A 19 47.62 16.34 -14.38
CA MET A 19 46.49 15.89 -13.56
C MET A 19 45.77 17.10 -12.96
N GLY A 20 44.71 17.55 -13.62
CA GLY A 20 43.76 18.48 -13.02
C GLY A 20 42.91 17.77 -11.97
N SER A 21 43.07 18.13 -10.69
CA SER A 21 42.22 17.66 -9.60
C SER A 21 40.84 18.31 -9.71
N GLY A 22 39.91 17.66 -10.42
CA GLY A 22 38.50 18.00 -10.36
C GLY A 22 37.94 17.65 -8.98
N THR A 23 37.60 18.65 -8.18
CA THR A 23 36.79 18.47 -6.98
C THR A 23 35.41 17.99 -7.39
N ALA A 24 35.17 16.68 -7.32
CA ALA A 24 33.82 16.14 -7.41
C ALA A 24 33.02 16.65 -6.21
N LEU A 25 32.09 17.59 -6.46
CA LEU A 25 31.04 17.91 -5.51
C LEU A 25 30.21 16.63 -5.32
N SER A 26 30.46 15.91 -4.23
CA SER A 26 29.52 14.93 -3.71
C SER A 26 28.30 15.71 -3.23
N GLY A 27 27.39 16.02 -4.16
CA GLY A 27 26.02 16.33 -3.80
C GLY A 27 25.48 15.08 -3.11
N GLY A 28 25.39 15.13 -1.78
CA GLY A 28 24.78 14.06 -1.01
C GLY A 28 23.35 13.86 -1.51
N TYR A 29 23.15 12.88 -2.39
CA TYR A 29 21.83 12.35 -2.67
C TYR A 29 21.33 11.81 -1.34
N ASN A 30 20.47 12.58 -0.67
CA ASN A 30 19.66 12.09 0.43
C ASN A 30 18.95 10.84 -0.12
N HIS A 31 19.44 9.65 0.22
CA HIS A 31 18.76 8.41 -0.09
C HIS A 31 17.42 8.46 0.66
N HIS A 32 16.40 8.97 -0.01
CA HIS A 32 15.04 8.97 0.50
C HIS A 32 14.74 7.53 0.90
N GLN A 33 14.49 7.31 2.19
CA GLN A 33 14.08 6.02 2.71
C GLN A 33 12.55 6.03 2.69
N PRO A 34 11.90 5.57 1.59
CA PRO A 34 10.45 5.72 1.41
C PRO A 34 9.64 5.13 2.58
N CYS A 35 10.20 4.15 3.28
CA CYS A 35 9.55 3.41 4.35
C CYS A 35 9.88 3.86 5.77
N LYS A 36 10.64 4.95 5.98
CA LYS A 36 11.17 5.34 7.30
C LYS A 36 10.12 5.54 8.40
N HIS A 37 8.90 5.95 8.03
CA HIS A 37 7.81 6.28 8.97
C HIS A 37 6.63 5.30 8.87
N LEU A 38 6.87 4.12 8.29
CA LEU A 38 5.85 3.11 8.06
C LEU A 38 6.15 1.87 8.92
N PRO A 39 5.11 1.08 9.27
CA PRO A 39 5.26 -0.07 10.15
C PRO A 39 6.25 -1.09 9.63
N SER A 40 6.94 -1.73 10.57
CA SER A 40 7.71 -2.94 10.27
C SER A 40 6.79 -4.10 9.89
N HIS A 41 7.34 -5.10 9.21
CA HIS A 41 6.62 -6.36 8.91
C HIS A 41 6.01 -7.01 10.16
N GLY A 42 6.75 -7.05 11.28
CA GLY A 42 6.28 -7.66 12.52
C GLY A 42 5.09 -6.91 13.13
N MET A 43 5.16 -5.57 13.14
CA MET A 43 4.07 -4.71 13.60
C MET A 43 2.82 -4.91 12.73
N LEU A 44 2.96 -4.84 11.40
CA LEU A 44 1.86 -5.06 10.46
C LEU A 44 1.21 -6.44 10.66
N ARG A 45 2.01 -7.50 10.81
CA ARG A 45 1.48 -8.85 11.02
C ARG A 45 0.70 -8.97 12.33
N ASN A 46 1.23 -8.40 13.42
CA ASN A 46 0.58 -8.46 14.73
C ASN A 46 -0.76 -7.71 14.71
N ILE A 47 -0.78 -6.48 14.17
CA ILE A 47 -1.99 -5.68 14.06
C ILE A 47 -3.01 -6.37 13.13
N LEU A 48 -2.58 -6.88 11.97
CA LEU A 48 -3.46 -7.63 11.06
C LEU A 48 -4.14 -8.81 11.76
N LYS A 49 -3.38 -9.60 12.53
CA LYS A 49 -3.95 -10.75 13.27
C LYS A 49 -5.02 -10.32 14.26
N ARG A 50 -4.82 -9.20 14.96
CA ARG A 50 -5.80 -8.68 15.93
C ARG A 50 -7.00 -8.00 15.27
N ALA A 51 -6.82 -7.42 14.08
CA ALA A 51 -7.88 -6.84 13.27
C ALA A 51 -8.84 -7.88 12.68
N ILE A 52 -8.40 -9.13 12.57
CA ILE A 52 -9.25 -10.26 12.20
C ILE A 52 -9.88 -10.78 13.50
N SER A 53 -11.13 -10.43 13.74
CA SER A 53 -11.87 -10.90 14.91
C SER A 53 -13.05 -11.75 14.45
N PRO A 54 -13.18 -12.99 14.95
CA PRO A 54 -14.31 -13.85 14.60
C PRO A 54 -15.59 -13.35 15.27
N THR A 55 -16.72 -13.67 14.67
CA THR A 55 -18.04 -13.48 15.27
C THR A 55 -18.10 -14.31 16.56
N THR A 56 -18.38 -13.64 17.68
CA THR A 56 -18.47 -14.28 18.99
C THR A 56 -19.84 -13.95 19.59
N ASN A 57 -20.56 -14.96 20.10
CA ASN A 57 -21.89 -14.79 20.69
C ASN A 57 -22.89 -14.07 19.75
N GLY A 58 -22.77 -14.26 18.43
CA GLY A 58 -23.62 -13.61 17.44
C GLY A 58 -23.25 -12.15 17.12
N GLN A 59 -22.24 -11.59 17.77
CA GLN A 59 -21.72 -10.25 17.46
C GLN A 59 -20.78 -10.33 16.25
N ILE A 60 -21.22 -9.81 15.11
CA ILE A 60 -20.46 -9.74 13.87
C ILE A 60 -19.47 -8.58 13.97
N VAL A 61 -18.17 -8.85 13.91
CA VAL A 61 -17.15 -7.80 14.09
C VAL A 61 -16.69 -7.19 12.77
N ASN A 62 -16.27 -8.02 11.82
CA ASN A 62 -15.80 -7.56 10.50
C ASN A 62 -16.83 -7.81 9.38
N GLY A 63 -17.80 -8.71 9.62
CA GLY A 63 -18.64 -9.31 8.58
C GLY A 63 -17.86 -10.25 7.67
N GLY A 64 -18.53 -10.73 6.63
CA GLY A 64 -17.89 -11.55 5.58
C GLY A 64 -17.70 -13.01 5.98
N PHE A 65 -16.56 -13.57 5.59
CA PHE A 65 -16.26 -15.02 5.62
C PHE A 65 -15.32 -15.43 6.76
N GLU A 66 -14.80 -14.48 7.54
CA GLU A 66 -13.88 -14.71 8.66
C GLU A 66 -12.57 -15.39 8.26
N LEU A 67 -12.04 -15.00 7.10
CA LEU A 67 -10.87 -15.62 6.53
C LEU A 67 -9.55 -15.01 7.02
N ASN A 68 -8.47 -15.77 6.84
CA ASN A 68 -7.12 -15.20 6.94
C ASN A 68 -6.86 -14.22 5.80
N MET A 69 -6.05 -13.21 6.07
CA MET A 69 -5.88 -12.05 5.22
C MET A 69 -4.41 -11.83 4.83
N TRP A 70 -4.23 -11.09 3.74
CA TRP A 70 -3.02 -10.38 3.39
C TRP A 70 -3.15 -8.91 3.74
N ALA A 71 -2.06 -8.30 4.19
CA ALA A 71 -1.94 -6.84 4.26
C ALA A 71 -0.65 -6.38 3.59
N THR A 72 -0.72 -5.30 2.84
CA THR A 72 0.43 -4.64 2.24
C THR A 72 0.43 -3.17 2.64
N VAL A 73 1.59 -2.66 3.05
CA VAL A 73 1.82 -1.23 3.27
C VAL A 73 2.72 -0.70 2.18
N VAL A 74 2.31 0.41 1.57
CA VAL A 74 3.10 1.15 0.58
C VAL A 74 3.42 2.54 1.11
N SER A 75 4.55 3.08 0.66
CA SER A 75 4.97 4.46 0.83
C SER A 75 4.15 5.41 -0.03
N LYS A 76 4.17 6.71 0.31
CA LYS A 76 3.58 7.81 -0.48
C LYS A 76 4.01 7.84 -1.95
N ASP A 77 5.12 7.19 -2.30
CA ASP A 77 5.62 7.06 -3.68
C ASP A 77 5.26 5.72 -4.34
N GLY A 78 4.40 4.90 -3.71
CA GLY A 78 3.98 3.58 -4.19
C GLY A 78 4.97 2.44 -3.88
N THR A 79 6.09 2.71 -3.19
CA THR A 79 7.05 1.65 -2.83
C THR A 79 6.48 0.74 -1.75
N VAL A 80 6.44 -0.57 -1.99
CA VAL A 80 6.02 -1.57 -1.01
C VAL A 80 7.02 -1.62 0.15
N CYS A 81 6.53 -1.37 1.36
CA CYS A 81 7.32 -1.32 2.58
C CYS A 81 7.20 -2.58 3.44
N ALA A 82 6.03 -3.20 3.47
CA ALA A 82 5.79 -4.45 4.18
C ALA A 82 4.65 -5.24 3.53
N VAL A 83 4.76 -6.56 3.56
CA VAL A 83 3.71 -7.50 3.15
C VAL A 83 3.58 -8.56 4.23
N ALA A 84 2.41 -8.69 4.84
CA ALA A 84 2.13 -9.64 5.90
C ALA A 84 0.94 -10.52 5.54
N ARG A 85 0.88 -11.68 6.20
CA ARG A 85 -0.26 -12.60 6.16
C ARG A 85 -0.60 -13.03 7.57
N SER A 86 -1.89 -13.23 7.86
CA SER A 86 -2.36 -13.64 9.19
C SER A 86 -2.15 -15.12 9.46
N GLY A 87 -2.37 -16.00 8.47
CA GLY A 87 -2.15 -17.44 8.63
C GLY A 87 -0.66 -17.80 8.75
N ASP A 88 -0.37 -19.07 9.05
CA ASP A 88 0.99 -19.58 9.24
C ASP A 88 1.55 -20.26 7.99
N LYS A 89 0.70 -20.71 7.07
CA LYS A 89 1.06 -21.22 5.73
C LYS A 89 0.51 -20.34 4.62
N ILE A 90 1.14 -20.39 3.45
CA ILE A 90 0.84 -19.52 2.30
C ILE A 90 -0.62 -19.60 1.81
N ASN A 91 -1.25 -20.76 1.97
CA ASN A 91 -2.62 -21.02 1.53
C ASN A 91 -3.64 -21.05 2.68
N ASP A 92 -3.28 -20.61 3.89
CA ASP A 92 -4.26 -20.41 4.97
C ASP A 92 -5.19 -19.22 4.67
N GLN A 93 -4.75 -18.35 3.75
CA GLN A 93 -5.46 -17.23 3.13
C GLN A 93 -5.41 -17.43 1.60
N TRP A 94 -6.30 -16.79 0.84
CA TRP A 94 -6.29 -16.88 -0.62
C TRP A 94 -5.00 -16.35 -1.22
N LEU A 95 -4.28 -17.17 -2.00
CA LEU A 95 -2.98 -16.79 -2.57
C LEU A 95 -3.06 -15.54 -3.46
N GLY A 96 -4.14 -15.40 -4.25
CA GLY A 96 -4.35 -14.25 -5.13
C GLY A 96 -4.44 -12.91 -4.38
N SER A 97 -4.87 -12.95 -3.12
CA SER A 97 -5.06 -11.76 -2.29
C SER A 97 -3.76 -11.05 -1.91
N ARG A 98 -2.59 -11.70 -2.05
CA ARG A 98 -1.29 -11.02 -1.89
C ARG A 98 -1.16 -9.84 -2.85
N VAL A 99 -1.39 -10.07 -4.14
CA VAL A 99 -1.27 -9.03 -5.17
C VAL A 99 -2.40 -8.02 -5.05
N ILE A 100 -3.63 -8.47 -4.76
CA ILE A 100 -4.78 -7.58 -4.57
C ILE A 100 -4.56 -6.63 -3.38
N SER A 101 -4.02 -7.10 -2.25
CA SER A 101 -3.71 -6.24 -1.10
C SER A 101 -2.71 -5.14 -1.47
N ALA A 102 -1.70 -5.45 -2.28
CA ALA A 102 -0.72 -4.47 -2.75
C ALA A 102 -1.31 -3.48 -3.76
N GLN A 103 -2.18 -3.95 -4.65
CA GLN A 103 -2.91 -3.12 -5.60
C GLN A 103 -3.85 -2.13 -4.89
N LYS A 104 -4.56 -2.60 -3.85
CA LYS A 104 -5.44 -1.75 -3.03
C LYS A 104 -4.65 -0.67 -2.30
N ALA A 105 -3.53 -1.03 -1.69
CA ALA A 105 -2.62 -0.08 -1.05
C ALA A 105 -2.12 0.96 -2.07
N ASN A 106 -1.64 0.51 -3.24
CA ASN A 106 -1.18 1.39 -4.31
C ASN A 106 -2.28 2.36 -4.79
N THR A 107 -3.51 1.89 -4.88
CA THR A 107 -4.65 2.72 -5.30
C THR A 107 -4.96 3.80 -4.28
N ALA A 108 -5.07 3.43 -3.00
CA ALA A 108 -5.42 4.36 -1.95
C ALA A 108 -4.39 5.49 -1.81
N VAL A 109 -3.09 5.19 -1.99
CA VAL A 109 -2.05 6.24 -1.99
C VAL A 109 -2.05 7.08 -3.27
N ALA A 110 -2.42 6.50 -4.42
CA ALA A 110 -2.41 7.19 -5.71
C ALA A 110 -3.52 8.23 -5.86
N PHE A 111 -4.67 8.03 -5.19
CA PHE A 111 -5.84 8.90 -5.29
C PHE A 111 -6.17 9.68 -4.02
N SER A 112 -5.27 9.65 -3.03
CA SER A 112 -5.39 10.44 -1.80
C SER A 112 -4.38 11.60 -1.80
N LEU A 113 -4.76 12.73 -1.20
CA LEU A 113 -4.04 14.00 -1.29
C LEU A 113 -3.79 14.59 0.11
N ASN A 114 -2.54 15.03 0.32
CA ASN A 114 -2.12 15.82 1.49
C ASN A 114 -2.76 17.21 1.57
N SER A 115 -2.88 17.85 0.42
CA SER A 115 -3.18 19.27 0.28
C SER A 115 -3.72 19.53 -1.13
N GLY A 116 -4.54 20.56 -1.29
CA GLY A 116 -5.24 20.86 -2.55
C GLY A 116 -6.62 21.40 -2.25
N VAL A 117 -7.66 20.66 -2.62
CA VAL A 117 -9.09 20.94 -2.33
C VAL A 117 -9.47 20.84 -0.83
N GLY A 118 -8.54 21.14 0.09
CA GLY A 118 -8.67 20.90 1.52
C GLY A 118 -8.14 19.55 2.01
N GLY A 119 -7.43 18.81 1.14
CA GLY A 119 -7.09 17.40 1.37
C GLY A 119 -8.18 16.47 0.81
N LEU A 120 -7.85 15.21 0.56
CA LEU A 120 -8.82 14.22 0.07
C LEU A 120 -8.32 12.81 0.36
N ALA A 121 -9.03 12.04 1.17
CA ALA A 121 -8.85 10.61 1.29
C ALA A 121 -9.90 9.88 0.44
N LEU A 122 -9.42 8.94 -0.38
CA LEU A 122 -10.26 8.02 -1.14
C LEU A 122 -9.83 6.58 -0.82
N SER A 123 -10.75 5.83 -0.23
CA SER A 123 -10.57 4.39 -0.11
C SER A 123 -10.81 3.73 -1.46
N THR A 124 -10.31 2.51 -1.63
CA THR A 124 -10.65 1.73 -2.83
C THR A 124 -12.14 1.39 -2.91
N ALA A 125 -12.86 1.41 -1.78
CA ALA A 125 -14.30 1.21 -1.78
C ALA A 125 -15.03 2.37 -2.48
N ASN A 126 -14.55 3.60 -2.28
CA ASN A 126 -15.18 4.79 -2.83
C ASN A 126 -15.07 4.92 -4.37
N LEU A 127 -14.31 4.04 -5.03
CA LEU A 127 -14.16 4.06 -6.48
C LEU A 127 -15.20 3.19 -7.21
N PHE A 128 -15.92 2.32 -6.50
CA PHE A 128 -16.73 1.26 -7.13
C PHE A 128 -17.82 1.81 -8.06
N THR A 129 -18.66 2.75 -7.61
CA THR A 129 -19.74 3.29 -8.46
C THR A 129 -19.16 4.03 -9.66
N ALA A 130 -18.17 4.90 -9.47
CA ALA A 130 -17.62 5.75 -10.54
C ALA A 130 -17.06 4.96 -11.74
N VAL A 131 -16.67 3.70 -11.54
CA VAL A 131 -16.08 2.84 -12.58
C VAL A 131 -17.07 1.85 -13.20
N GLN A 132 -18.35 1.89 -12.84
CA GLN A 132 -19.38 1.06 -13.48
C GLN A 132 -19.66 1.53 -14.92
N PRO A 133 -20.13 0.65 -15.82
CA PRO A 133 -20.53 1.05 -17.17
C PRO A 133 -21.49 2.25 -17.16
N GLY A 134 -21.16 3.29 -17.92
CA GLY A 134 -21.95 4.52 -18.01
C GLY A 134 -21.52 5.64 -17.04
N ASN A 135 -20.67 5.36 -16.06
CA ASN A 135 -20.14 6.37 -15.13
C ASN A 135 -18.80 6.97 -15.59
N SER A 136 -18.43 8.10 -15.00
CA SER A 136 -17.37 8.99 -15.50
C SER A 136 -15.96 8.41 -15.46
N LEU A 137 -15.69 7.40 -14.63
CA LEU A 137 -14.39 6.76 -14.49
C LEU A 137 -14.38 5.30 -14.99
N PHE A 138 -15.36 4.91 -15.82
CA PHE A 138 -15.36 3.59 -16.44
C PHE A 138 -14.02 3.29 -17.14
N GLY A 139 -13.32 2.24 -16.69
CA GLY A 139 -12.00 1.85 -17.19
C GLY A 139 -10.82 2.31 -16.33
N LEU A 140 -11.04 3.03 -15.23
CA LEU A 140 -9.97 3.45 -14.30
C LEU A 140 -9.05 2.29 -13.88
N GLN A 141 -9.61 1.11 -13.59
CA GLN A 141 -8.87 -0.10 -13.22
C GLN A 141 -7.91 -0.60 -14.32
N LEU A 142 -8.09 -0.16 -15.57
CA LEU A 142 -7.26 -0.52 -16.73
C LEU A 142 -6.15 0.51 -17.00
N SER A 143 -6.25 1.71 -16.41
CA SER A 143 -5.38 2.85 -16.74
C SER A 143 -3.93 2.67 -16.29
N ASN A 144 -3.71 1.96 -15.18
CA ASN A 144 -2.42 1.77 -14.54
C ASN A 144 -2.32 0.29 -14.13
N PRO A 145 -1.75 -0.59 -14.97
CA PRO A 145 -1.71 -2.03 -14.71
C PRO A 145 -0.74 -2.39 -13.58
N VAL A 146 -0.94 -3.57 -13.00
CA VAL A 146 0.02 -4.21 -12.09
C VAL A 146 1.27 -4.65 -12.87
N ASP A 147 2.46 -4.41 -12.32
CA ASP A 147 3.72 -4.95 -12.83
C ASP A 147 3.85 -6.44 -12.49
N PRO A 148 3.74 -7.36 -13.48
CA PRO A 148 3.82 -8.80 -13.21
C PRO A 148 5.20 -9.24 -12.74
N SER A 149 6.27 -8.52 -13.14
CA SER A 149 7.65 -8.82 -12.75
C SER A 149 7.90 -8.58 -11.26
N VAL A 150 7.12 -7.71 -10.64
CA VAL A 150 7.10 -7.45 -9.19
C VAL A 150 6.11 -8.37 -8.49
N ALA A 151 4.90 -8.50 -9.04
CA ALA A 151 3.81 -9.27 -8.45
C ALA A 151 4.19 -10.74 -8.19
N TYR A 152 4.82 -11.40 -9.16
CA TYR A 152 5.14 -12.83 -9.12
C TYR A 152 6.61 -13.12 -8.81
N ARG A 153 7.36 -12.10 -8.39
CA ARG A 153 8.80 -12.19 -8.16
C ARG A 153 9.16 -13.19 -7.07
N GLY A 154 10.23 -13.95 -7.28
CA GLY A 154 10.95 -14.67 -6.23
C GLY A 154 10.24 -15.92 -5.69
N ASN A 155 10.84 -16.53 -4.66
CA ASN A 155 10.35 -17.78 -4.09
C ASN A 155 9.08 -17.55 -3.25
N SER A 156 8.00 -18.26 -3.57
CA SER A 156 6.70 -18.15 -2.89
C SER A 156 6.76 -18.45 -1.38
N SER A 157 7.74 -19.25 -0.92
CA SER A 157 7.98 -19.48 0.52
C SER A 157 8.32 -18.21 1.31
N ARG A 158 8.68 -17.11 0.63
CA ARG A 158 8.94 -15.79 1.23
C ARG A 158 7.72 -14.87 1.23
N PHE A 159 6.62 -15.26 0.58
CA PHE A 159 5.44 -14.40 0.47
C PHE A 159 4.84 -14.15 1.86
N GLY A 160 4.65 -12.86 2.19
CA GLY A 160 4.11 -12.39 3.45
C GLY A 160 5.07 -12.50 4.64
N LYS A 161 6.36 -12.76 4.39
CA LYS A 161 7.43 -12.75 5.41
C LYS A 161 8.20 -11.42 5.35
N ARG A 162 9.06 -11.16 6.35
CA ARG A 162 9.89 -9.94 6.44
C ARG A 162 10.66 -9.61 5.15
N ASN A 163 11.03 -10.63 4.39
CA ASN A 163 11.78 -10.51 3.15
C ASN A 163 10.92 -10.82 1.91
N ASP A 164 9.63 -10.46 1.93
CA ASP A 164 8.74 -10.61 0.77
C ASP A 164 9.36 -9.96 -0.49
N PRO A 165 9.34 -10.64 -1.65
CA PRO A 165 9.99 -10.14 -2.87
C PRO A 165 9.45 -8.82 -3.45
N MET A 166 8.25 -8.36 -3.04
CA MET A 166 7.70 -7.06 -3.42
C MET A 166 8.34 -5.90 -2.64
N VAL A 167 8.88 -6.14 -1.45
CA VAL A 167 9.45 -5.07 -0.60
C VAL A 167 10.57 -4.33 -1.33
N GLY A 168 10.48 -3.00 -1.33
CA GLY A 168 11.39 -2.09 -2.03
C GLY A 168 11.08 -1.89 -3.52
N ARG A 169 9.94 -2.38 -4.02
CA ARG A 169 9.48 -2.22 -5.41
C ARG A 169 8.14 -1.51 -5.47
N ARG A 170 7.82 -0.96 -6.64
CA ARG A 170 6.51 -0.36 -6.93
C ARG A 170 5.75 -1.34 -7.82
N ILE A 171 4.65 -1.88 -7.33
CA ILE A 171 3.85 -2.86 -8.06
C ILE A 171 2.84 -2.19 -9.02
N GLY A 172 2.45 -0.94 -8.74
CA GLY A 172 1.41 -0.26 -9.52
C GLY A 172 0.04 -0.93 -9.38
N GLY A 173 -0.81 -0.75 -10.38
CA GLY A 173 -2.16 -1.29 -10.38
C GLY A 173 -3.21 -0.39 -9.72
N VAL A 174 -4.45 -0.48 -10.23
CA VAL A 174 -5.62 0.16 -9.62
C VAL A 174 -6.69 -0.88 -9.27
N ASN A 175 -7.14 -0.87 -8.02
CA ASN A 175 -8.20 -1.72 -7.48
C ASN A 175 -9.38 -0.85 -7.02
N VAL A 176 -10.59 -1.23 -7.38
CA VAL A 176 -11.79 -0.37 -7.30
C VAL A 176 -12.86 -0.93 -6.36
N PHE A 177 -12.47 -1.83 -5.45
CA PHE A 177 -13.34 -2.39 -4.42
C PHE A 177 -12.66 -2.34 -3.05
N GLY A 178 -13.45 -2.35 -1.98
CA GLY A 178 -13.04 -2.04 -0.61
C GLY A 178 -11.83 -2.81 -0.08
N GLY A 179 -11.06 -2.17 0.82
CA GLY A 179 -9.89 -2.75 1.49
C GLY A 179 -8.57 -1.98 1.36
N GLY A 180 -8.51 -0.89 0.60
CA GLY A 180 -7.37 0.02 0.54
C GLY A 180 -7.68 1.36 1.19
N LEU A 181 -6.81 1.81 2.09
CA LEU A 181 -6.94 3.06 2.86
C LEU A 181 -5.61 3.82 2.90
N ALA A 182 -5.67 5.13 2.73
CA ALA A 182 -4.51 6.00 2.88
C ALA A 182 -4.11 6.11 4.36
N LEU A 183 -2.80 6.25 4.60
CA LEU A 183 -2.18 6.37 5.92
C LEU A 183 -1.69 7.80 6.14
N TYR A 184 -2.22 8.44 7.18
CA TYR A 184 -1.91 9.82 7.57
C TYR A 184 -1.31 9.84 8.97
N ASN A 185 -0.14 10.47 9.12
CA ASN A 185 0.49 10.63 10.43
C ASN A 185 -0.23 11.68 11.30
N GLU A 186 0.15 11.82 12.56
CA GLU A 186 -0.42 12.78 13.52
C GLU A 186 -0.50 14.23 13.02
N GLY A 187 0.36 14.62 12.07
CA GLY A 187 0.33 15.93 11.43
C GLY A 187 -0.63 16.04 10.24
N GLY A 188 -1.52 15.05 10.04
CA GLY A 188 -2.43 14.96 8.90
C GLY A 188 -1.72 14.72 7.55
N ARG A 189 -0.47 14.24 7.56
CA ARG A 189 0.31 14.04 6.33
C ARG A 189 0.21 12.60 5.84
N LEU A 190 -0.21 12.41 4.60
CA LEU A 190 -0.11 11.20 3.80
C LEU A 190 1.35 10.73 3.77
N VAL A 191 1.58 9.61 4.45
CA VAL A 191 2.88 8.93 4.52
C VAL A 191 2.88 7.63 3.72
N GLY A 192 1.71 7.10 3.37
CA GLY A 192 1.56 5.85 2.63
C GLY A 192 0.11 5.40 2.52
N ALA A 193 -0.08 4.09 2.33
CA ALA A 193 -1.38 3.44 2.36
C ALA A 193 -1.24 2.00 2.86
N VAL A 194 -2.33 1.45 3.39
CA VAL A 194 -2.50 0.03 3.66
C VAL A 194 -3.53 -0.54 2.71
N GLY A 195 -3.32 -1.77 2.26
CA GLY A 195 -4.32 -2.54 1.54
C GLY A 195 -4.44 -3.92 2.15
N VAL A 196 -5.67 -4.37 2.35
CA VAL A 196 -6.02 -5.67 2.93
C VAL A 196 -6.86 -6.45 1.92
N SER A 197 -6.60 -7.76 1.84
CA SER A 197 -7.42 -8.66 1.03
C SER A 197 -7.37 -10.10 1.53
N GLY A 198 -8.51 -10.76 1.49
CA GLY A 198 -8.65 -12.18 1.82
C GLY A 198 -10.09 -12.60 2.12
N ASP A 199 -11.02 -11.65 2.14
CA ASP A 199 -12.43 -11.85 2.42
C ASP A 199 -13.29 -11.15 1.34
N SER A 200 -14.58 -10.92 1.59
CA SER A 200 -15.40 -9.98 0.84
C SER A 200 -14.78 -8.58 0.87
N SER A 201 -14.98 -7.77 -0.18
CA SER A 201 -14.34 -6.45 -0.26
C SER A 201 -14.81 -5.47 0.83
N CYS A 202 -16.03 -5.65 1.36
CA CYS A 202 -16.55 -4.87 2.48
C CYS A 202 -15.89 -5.28 3.80
N ALA A 203 -15.70 -6.59 4.05
CA ALA A 203 -14.94 -7.06 5.21
C ALA A 203 -13.44 -6.69 5.10
N ASP A 204 -12.86 -6.75 3.90
CA ASP A 204 -11.52 -6.24 3.62
C ASP A 204 -11.39 -4.76 4.04
N HIS A 205 -12.42 -3.94 3.77
CA HIS A 205 -12.47 -2.52 4.19
C HIS A 205 -12.54 -2.37 5.70
N ASN A 206 -13.43 -3.10 6.38
CA ASN A 206 -13.53 -3.10 7.84
C ASN A 206 -12.20 -3.50 8.49
N ILE A 207 -11.56 -4.57 8.02
CA ILE A 207 -10.27 -5.02 8.54
C ILE A 207 -9.17 -3.98 8.24
N ALA A 208 -9.14 -3.40 7.03
CA ALA A 208 -8.20 -2.33 6.70
C ALA A 208 -8.36 -1.11 7.63
N TRP A 209 -9.60 -0.76 7.97
CA TRP A 209 -9.91 0.36 8.87
C TRP A 209 -9.30 0.12 10.24
N ARG A 210 -9.56 -1.06 10.83
CA ARG A 210 -9.01 -1.43 12.13
C ARG A 210 -7.48 -1.57 12.08
N VAL A 211 -6.90 -2.05 10.97
CA VAL A 211 -5.44 -2.06 10.78
C VAL A 211 -4.88 -0.65 10.76
N ARG A 212 -5.51 0.30 10.05
CA ARG A 212 -5.07 1.70 9.99
C ARG A 212 -5.13 2.38 11.36
N ASP A 213 -6.20 2.16 12.10
CA ASP A 213 -6.41 2.59 13.48
C ASP A 213 -5.33 2.03 14.42
N GLY A 214 -5.13 0.71 14.44
CA GLY A 214 -4.11 0.07 15.28
C GLY A 214 -2.66 0.46 14.93
N LEU A 215 -2.44 1.08 13.77
CA LEU A 215 -1.16 1.67 13.36
C LEU A 215 -0.98 3.12 13.83
N GLY A 216 -2.03 3.78 14.32
CA GLY A 216 -2.04 5.22 14.64
C GLY A 216 -1.84 6.11 13.41
N LEU A 217 -2.30 5.64 12.25
CA LEU A 217 -2.09 6.30 10.94
C LEU A 217 -3.42 6.67 10.27
N ASP A 218 -4.43 6.92 11.07
CA ASP A 218 -5.82 7.19 10.73
C ASP A 218 -6.19 8.69 10.83
N ASN A 219 -5.18 9.58 10.84
CA ASN A 219 -5.35 11.03 10.99
C ASN A 219 -5.90 11.70 9.70
N VAL A 220 -7.07 11.25 9.25
CA VAL A 220 -7.72 11.63 8.01
C VAL A 220 -8.48 12.95 8.20
N MET A 221 -8.03 13.99 7.50
CA MET A 221 -8.59 15.35 7.61
C MET A 221 -9.85 15.57 6.77
N ALA A 222 -9.95 14.91 5.61
CA ALA A 222 -11.04 15.09 4.67
C ALA A 222 -11.19 13.84 3.78
N GLY A 223 -12.41 13.53 3.37
CA GLY A 223 -12.71 12.44 2.44
C GLY A 223 -14.17 12.46 2.01
N VAL A 224 -14.54 11.51 1.14
CA VAL A 224 -15.89 11.44 0.53
C VAL A 224 -16.89 10.59 1.31
N GLY A 225 -16.41 9.78 2.25
CA GLY A 225 -17.21 8.96 3.14
C GLY A 225 -17.46 9.64 4.49
N ALA A 226 -18.35 9.03 5.26
CA ALA A 226 -18.67 9.50 6.61
C ALA A 226 -18.29 8.41 7.63
N PRO A 227 -17.27 8.64 8.50
CA PRO A 227 -16.29 9.73 8.43
C PRO A 227 -15.21 9.47 7.36
N GLY A 228 -14.54 10.54 6.91
CA GLY A 228 -13.33 10.46 6.08
C GLY A 228 -13.50 9.69 4.77
N ASP A 229 -12.83 8.55 4.65
CA ASP A 229 -12.86 7.67 3.47
C ASP A 229 -13.60 6.35 3.73
N ASN A 230 -14.57 6.36 4.66
CA ASN A 230 -15.39 5.18 4.92
C ASN A 230 -16.13 4.69 3.66
N ILE A 231 -16.43 3.40 3.63
CA ILE A 231 -17.25 2.79 2.59
C ILE A 231 -18.67 3.37 2.66
N ILE A 232 -19.28 3.61 1.49
CA ILE A 232 -20.62 4.17 1.39
C ILE A 232 -21.53 3.09 0.78
N PHE A 233 -22.45 2.56 1.57
CA PHE A 233 -23.42 1.54 1.13
C PHE A 233 -24.65 2.17 0.46
N ASP A 234 -24.43 3.01 -0.54
CA ASP A 234 -25.47 3.66 -1.34
C ASP A 234 -24.98 3.83 -2.78
N LEU A 235 -25.56 3.09 -3.72
CA LEU A 235 -25.19 3.14 -5.14
C LEU A 235 -25.71 4.37 -5.88
N THR A 236 -26.62 5.14 -5.29
CA THR A 236 -27.04 6.44 -5.85
C THR A 236 -25.98 7.53 -5.62
N ASN A 237 -25.08 7.30 -4.66
CA ASN A 237 -23.89 8.11 -4.45
C ASN A 237 -22.80 7.73 -5.47
N GLY A 238 -22.18 8.72 -6.11
CA GLY A 238 -21.08 8.52 -7.06
C GLY A 238 -19.83 7.81 -6.47
N PHE A 239 -19.71 7.81 -5.14
CA PHE A 239 -18.66 7.12 -4.38
C PHE A 239 -19.17 5.85 -3.65
N GLY A 240 -20.35 5.37 -4.02
CA GLY A 240 -20.97 4.18 -3.46
C GLY A 240 -20.19 2.89 -3.74
N HIS A 241 -20.41 1.90 -2.89
CA HIS A 241 -19.94 0.53 -3.05
C HIS A 241 -21.11 -0.44 -2.88
N ALA A 242 -21.17 -1.49 -3.69
CA ALA A 242 -22.19 -2.52 -3.56
C ALA A 242 -22.02 -3.28 -2.22
N GLU A 243 -23.12 -3.55 -1.51
CA GLU A 243 -23.05 -4.32 -0.27
C GLU A 243 -22.59 -5.76 -0.55
N CYS A 244 -21.74 -6.30 0.33
CA CYS A 244 -21.20 -7.65 0.19
C CYS A 244 -21.99 -8.73 0.95
N GLY A 245 -23.10 -8.35 1.61
CA GLY A 245 -23.89 -9.25 2.45
C GLY A 245 -23.20 -9.63 3.76
N ALA A 246 -23.66 -10.70 4.41
CA ALA A 246 -23.05 -11.25 5.64
C ALA A 246 -22.85 -10.22 6.78
N GLY A 247 -23.79 -9.28 6.94
CA GLY A 247 -23.79 -8.30 8.03
C GLY A 247 -22.67 -7.25 7.96
N VAL A 248 -21.96 -7.12 6.83
CA VAL A 248 -20.79 -6.24 6.69
C VAL A 248 -21.08 -4.76 6.93
N GLN A 249 -22.29 -4.29 6.60
CA GLN A 249 -22.67 -2.89 6.82
C GLN A 249 -22.86 -2.59 8.31
N ALA A 250 -23.63 -3.42 9.03
CA ALA A 250 -23.77 -3.27 10.48
C ALA A 250 -22.41 -3.42 11.19
N ALA A 251 -21.58 -4.36 10.74
CA ALA A 251 -20.22 -4.51 11.24
C ALA A 251 -19.35 -3.28 10.94
N ASN A 252 -19.54 -2.62 9.79
CA ASN A 252 -18.86 -1.36 9.49
C ASN A 252 -19.29 -0.27 10.47
N ASP A 253 -20.58 -0.08 10.70
CA ASP A 253 -21.08 0.93 11.65
C ASP A 253 -20.46 0.73 13.05
N ASP A 254 -20.39 -0.52 13.53
CA ASP A 254 -19.72 -0.87 14.79
C ASP A 254 -18.21 -0.60 14.77
N VAL A 255 -17.52 -0.95 13.68
CA VAL A 255 -16.08 -0.68 13.51
C VAL A 255 -15.80 0.82 13.54
N ILE A 256 -16.60 1.63 12.85
CA ILE A 256 -16.41 3.09 12.82
C ILE A 256 -16.67 3.70 14.19
N ALA A 257 -17.68 3.22 14.92
CA ALA A 257 -17.97 3.70 16.27
C ALA A 257 -16.86 3.39 17.28
N ASN A 258 -16.20 2.23 17.13
CA ASN A 258 -15.16 1.78 18.07
C ASN A 258 -13.72 2.13 17.64
N CYS A 259 -13.49 2.42 16.35
CA CYS A 259 -12.21 2.84 15.76
C CYS A 259 -12.35 4.23 15.12
N PRO A 260 -12.71 5.28 15.89
CA PRO A 260 -12.96 6.61 15.34
C PRO A 260 -11.68 7.22 14.75
N LEU A 261 -11.78 7.89 13.61
CA LEU A 261 -10.64 8.60 13.03
C LEU A 261 -10.14 9.73 13.94
N ASN A 262 -8.83 9.94 13.96
CA ASN A 262 -8.16 11.05 14.65
C ASN A 262 -8.28 10.98 16.19
N ASP A 263 -8.42 9.79 16.77
CA ASP A 263 -8.46 9.58 18.22
C ASP A 263 -7.07 9.44 18.87
N GLY A 264 -6.02 9.34 18.03
CA GLY A 264 -4.63 9.20 18.44
C GLY A 264 -4.26 7.77 18.85
N ALA A 265 -2.97 7.50 19.04
CA ALA A 265 -2.45 6.14 19.28
C ALA A 265 -2.93 5.45 20.58
N SER A 266 -3.74 6.11 21.40
CA SER A 266 -4.24 5.63 22.70
C SER A 266 -5.74 5.30 22.73
N GLY A 267 -6.48 5.44 21.62
CA GLY A 267 -7.94 5.25 21.55
C GLY A 267 -8.45 4.03 20.77
N GLY A 268 -7.59 3.38 19.97
CA GLY A 268 -8.04 2.46 18.92
C GLY A 268 -8.73 1.16 19.36
N CYS A 269 -9.59 0.64 18.49
CA CYS A 269 -10.36 -0.61 18.66
C CYS A 269 -9.51 -1.88 18.67
N ILE A 270 -8.21 -1.74 18.40
CA ILE A 270 -7.20 -2.78 18.58
C ILE A 270 -6.04 -2.20 19.40
N ALA A 271 -6.33 -1.82 20.65
CA ALA A 271 -5.30 -1.41 21.59
C ALA A 271 -4.13 -2.44 21.64
N PRO A 272 -2.88 -2.00 21.83
CA PRO A 272 -1.70 -2.86 21.91
C PRO A 272 -1.80 -3.96 22.98
#